data_AF-A0A0R1H2X2-F1
#
_entry.id   AF-A0A0R1H2X2-F1
#
_cell.length_a   1.000
_cell.length_b   1.000
_cell.length_c   1.000
_cell.angle_alpha   90.00
_cell.angle_beta   90.00
_cell.angle_gamma   90.00
#
_symmetry.space_group_name_H-M   'P 1'
#
loop_
_entity.id
_entity.type
_entity.pdbx_description
1 polymer ?
#
loop_
_entity_poly.entity_id
_entity_poly.type
_entity_poly.pdbx_seq_one_letter_code
_entity_poly.pdbx_strand_id
1 'polypeptide(L)'
;MGELFPINETETKAKAQEILSKYRTERGYAHMPINPRVTSSWSTETASTVERDPYALERVQRKESGQEYTDYIDQAIEALPLQEHQWILKARYCDGSDSRHPDMDAIERLNGLNPMNYSISPAKYFVIRDEALVAIAYYLGCVVK
;
A
#
# COMPACT_ATOMS: atom_id res chain seq x y z
N MET A 1 12.88 24.43 24.01
CA MET A 1 13.66 23.66 23.02
C MET A 1 13.27 22.21 23.21
N GLY A 2 12.49 21.63 22.29
CA GLY A 2 12.15 20.21 22.38
C GLY A 2 13.33 19.39 21.88
N GLU A 3 13.78 18.42 22.67
CA GLU A 3 14.79 17.45 22.26
C GLU A 3 14.30 16.70 21.02
N LEU A 4 14.94 16.96 19.87
CA LEU A 4 14.83 16.14 18.68
C LEU A 4 15.66 14.87 18.96
N PHE A 5 15.03 13.84 19.52
CA PHE A 5 15.61 12.51 19.52
C PHE A 5 15.93 12.13 18.07
N PRO A 6 17.18 11.73 17.75
CA PRO A 6 17.57 11.40 16.39
C PRO A 6 16.75 10.21 15.93
N ILE A 7 16.13 10.33 14.75
CA ILE A 7 15.29 9.27 14.19
C ILE A 7 16.13 8.02 13.95
N ASN A 8 15.62 6.87 14.38
CA ASN A 8 16.20 5.59 14.02
C ASN A 8 15.76 5.23 12.59
N GLU A 9 16.58 5.61 11.60
CA GLU A 9 16.27 5.40 10.19
C GLU A 9 16.09 3.91 9.83
N THR A 10 16.89 3.03 10.43
CA THR A 10 16.82 1.59 10.14
C THR A 10 15.48 1.02 10.57
N GLU A 11 15.04 1.29 11.79
CA GLU A 11 13.74 0.82 12.30
C GLU A 11 12.57 1.52 11.63
N THR A 12 12.70 2.82 11.33
CA THR A 12 11.69 3.60 10.62
C THR A 12 11.44 3.04 9.22
N LYS A 13 12.52 2.75 8.46
CA LYS A 13 12.41 2.11 7.15
C LYS A 13 11.75 0.74 7.27
N ALA A 14 12.15 -0.08 8.24
CA ALA A 14 11.57 -1.41 8.44
C ALA A 14 10.05 -1.34 8.70
N LYS A 15 9.58 -0.42 9.55
CA LYS A 15 8.14 -0.21 9.79
C LYS A 15 7.39 0.26 8.55
N ALA A 16 7.95 1.22 7.81
CA ALA A 16 7.34 1.67 6.56
C ALA A 16 7.24 0.52 5.55
N GLN A 17 8.28 -0.30 5.41
CA GLN A 17 8.26 -1.48 4.55
C GLN A 17 7.20 -2.51 4.98
N GLU A 18 7.07 -2.76 6.28
CA GLU A 18 6.06 -3.71 6.80
C GLU A 18 4.64 -3.26 6.43
N ILE A 19 4.34 -1.97 6.61
CA ILE A 19 3.05 -1.37 6.23
C ILE A 19 2.85 -1.49 4.72
N LEU A 20 3.79 -1.02 3.91
CA LEU A 20 3.66 -1.03 2.46
C LEU A 20 3.57 -2.45 1.87
N SER A 21 4.17 -3.45 2.52
CA SER A 21 4.13 -4.85 2.07
C SER A 21 2.71 -5.44 2.08
N LYS A 22 1.82 -4.93 2.96
CA LYS A 22 0.44 -5.42 3.09
C LYS A 22 -0.47 -4.88 1.98
N TYR A 23 -0.06 -3.82 1.28
CA TYR A 23 -0.88 -3.14 0.27
C TYR A 23 -1.46 -4.11 -0.77
N ARG A 24 -0.65 -5.04 -1.29
CA ARG A 24 -1.10 -5.98 -2.33
C ARG A 24 -2.19 -6.93 -1.83
N THR A 25 -2.00 -7.45 -0.61
CA THR A 25 -2.97 -8.33 0.03
C THR A 25 -4.30 -7.59 0.23
N GLU A 26 -4.24 -6.37 0.76
CA GLU A 26 -5.42 -5.54 0.99
C GLU A 26 -6.11 -5.12 -0.31
N ARG A 27 -5.35 -4.77 -1.36
CA ARG A 27 -5.87 -4.50 -2.71
C ARG A 27 -6.58 -5.73 -3.30
N GLY A 28 -6.08 -6.92 -3.02
CA GLY A 28 -6.75 -8.17 -3.38
C GLY A 28 -8.12 -8.33 -2.72
N TYR A 29 -8.24 -7.96 -1.44
CA TYR A 29 -9.52 -7.95 -0.73
C TYR A 29 -10.46 -6.85 -1.25
N ALA A 30 -9.95 -5.65 -1.52
CA ALA A 30 -10.71 -4.53 -2.07
C ALA A 30 -11.37 -4.87 -3.43
N HIS A 31 -10.65 -5.59 -4.30
CA HIS A 31 -11.17 -5.99 -5.61
C HIS A 31 -11.88 -7.35 -5.64
N MET A 32 -12.07 -8.00 -4.48
CA MET A 32 -12.74 -9.29 -4.43
C MET A 32 -14.19 -9.15 -4.92
N PRO A 33 -14.67 -10.04 -5.82
CA PRO A 33 -16.05 -10.01 -6.29
C PRO A 33 -16.99 -10.37 -5.13
N ILE A 34 -17.95 -9.49 -4.85
CA ILE A 34 -19.03 -9.80 -3.89
C ILE A 34 -20.08 -10.59 -4.67
N ASN A 35 -20.42 -11.80 -4.20
CA ASN A 35 -21.47 -12.59 -4.82
C ASN A 35 -22.83 -11.88 -4.64
N PRO A 36 -23.52 -11.47 -5.71
CA PRO A 36 -24.76 -10.69 -5.62
C PRO A 36 -25.89 -11.39 -4.88
N ARG A 37 -25.92 -12.74 -4.86
CA ARG A 37 -26.94 -13.51 -4.10
C ARG A 37 -26.86 -13.28 -2.60
N VAL A 38 -25.69 -12.83 -2.12
CA VAL A 38 -25.43 -12.53 -0.71
C VAL A 38 -25.85 -11.11 -0.35
N THR A 39 -25.77 -10.16 -1.29
CA THR A 39 -26.16 -8.75 -1.08
C THR A 39 -27.59 -8.43 -1.51
N SER A 40 -28.23 -9.26 -2.33
CA SER A 40 -29.64 -9.07 -2.75
C SER A 40 -30.65 -9.23 -1.61
N SER A 41 -30.25 -9.86 -0.50
CA SER A 41 -31.04 -9.91 0.74
C SER A 41 -30.93 -8.62 1.58
N TRP A 42 -30.17 -7.61 1.14
CA TRP A 42 -30.00 -6.35 1.87
C TRP A 42 -30.98 -5.24 1.48
N SER A 43 -31.51 -5.25 0.25
CA SER A 43 -32.28 -4.12 -0.29
C SER A 43 -33.80 -4.29 -0.26
N THR A 44 -34.31 -5.45 0.14
CA THR A 44 -35.75 -5.72 0.01
C THR A 44 -36.27 -6.49 1.22
N GLU A 45 -37.06 -5.76 2.01
CA GLU A 45 -38.14 -6.24 2.88
C GLU A 45 -37.78 -6.78 4.28
N THR A 46 -38.33 -6.02 5.26
CA THR A 46 -38.80 -6.41 6.61
C THR A 46 -37.81 -7.11 7.55
N ALA A 47 -37.91 -6.77 8.84
CA ALA A 47 -37.20 -7.44 9.93
C ALA A 47 -37.62 -8.92 9.99
N SER A 48 -36.98 -9.75 9.17
CA SER A 48 -37.18 -11.18 9.10
C SER A 48 -35.99 -11.86 9.79
N THR A 49 -36.30 -12.86 10.59
CA THR A 49 -35.41 -13.70 11.42
C THR A 49 -34.48 -14.59 10.59
N VAL A 50 -33.97 -14.09 9.46
CA VAL A 50 -32.99 -14.79 8.63
C VAL A 50 -31.64 -14.59 9.31
N GLU A 51 -31.08 -15.68 9.86
CA GLU A 51 -29.70 -15.71 10.33
C GLU A 51 -28.80 -15.14 9.24
N ARG A 52 -28.25 -13.95 9.50
CA ARG A 52 -27.25 -13.34 8.62
C ARG A 52 -26.07 -14.28 8.60
N ASP A 53 -25.72 -14.80 7.42
CA ASP A 53 -24.52 -15.61 7.27
C ASP A 53 -23.31 -14.76 7.72
N PRO A 54 -22.65 -15.09 8.86
CA PRO A 54 -21.55 -14.31 9.39
C PRO A 54 -20.40 -14.18 8.38
N TYR A 55 -20.28 -15.15 7.46
CA TYR A 55 -19.28 -15.17 6.41
C TYR A 55 -19.50 -14.09 5.35
N ALA A 56 -20.76 -13.72 5.08
CA ALA A 56 -21.11 -12.66 4.15
C ALA A 56 -20.71 -11.28 4.67
N LEU A 57 -21.01 -11.02 5.95
CA LEU A 57 -20.70 -9.76 6.63
C LEU A 57 -19.19 -9.57 6.74
N GLU A 58 -18.46 -10.62 7.11
CA GLU A 58 -17.00 -10.60 7.22
C GLU A 58 -16.32 -10.29 5.88
N ARG A 59 -16.84 -10.82 4.76
CA ARG A 59 -16.30 -10.51 3.43
C ARG A 59 -16.47 -9.05 3.04
N VAL A 60 -17.64 -8.45 3.32
CA VAL A 60 -17.88 -7.05 2.99
C VAL A 60 -17.00 -6.15 3.85
N GLN A 61 -16.88 -6.43 5.15
CA GLN A 61 -15.99 -5.70 6.05
C GLN A 61 -14.52 -5.79 5.63
N ARG A 62 -14.05 -6.98 5.19
CA ARG A 62 -12.68 -7.15 4.67
C ARG A 62 -12.45 -6.39 3.37
N LYS A 63 -13.47 -6.28 2.52
CA LYS A 63 -13.39 -5.49 1.29
C LYS A 63 -13.31 -3.98 1.57
N GLU A 64 -14.18 -3.49 2.46
CA GLU A 64 -14.20 -2.08 2.88
C GLU A 64 -12.88 -1.69 3.55
N SER A 65 -12.42 -2.48 4.53
CA SER A 65 -11.13 -2.26 5.18
C SER A 65 -9.94 -2.35 4.23
N GLY A 66 -9.97 -3.29 3.27
CA GLY A 66 -8.95 -3.37 2.23
C GLY A 66 -8.90 -2.11 1.36
N GLN A 67 -10.06 -1.55 1.00
CA GLN A 67 -10.15 -0.30 0.23
C GLN A 67 -9.65 0.89 1.04
N GLU A 68 -10.10 1.05 2.30
CA GLU A 68 -9.64 2.11 3.19
C GLU A 68 -8.12 2.07 3.38
N TYR A 69 -7.56 0.86 3.51
CA TYR A 69 -6.12 0.67 3.63
C TYR A 69 -5.38 1.07 2.35
N THR A 70 -5.84 0.66 1.18
CA THR A 70 -5.20 1.05 -0.08
C THR A 70 -5.28 2.55 -0.30
N ASP A 71 -6.43 3.17 -0.01
CA ASP A 71 -6.62 4.62 -0.14
C ASP A 71 -5.69 5.39 0.79
N TYR A 72 -5.53 4.91 2.03
CA TYR A 72 -4.58 5.47 2.99
C TYR A 72 -3.14 5.44 2.46
N ILE A 73 -2.70 4.33 1.90
CA ILE A 73 -1.34 4.21 1.31
C ILE A 73 -1.20 5.10 0.08
N ASP A 74 -2.18 5.11 -0.82
CA ASP A 74 -2.13 5.90 -2.04
C ASP A 74 -2.09 7.41 -1.72
N GLN A 75 -2.89 7.87 -0.75
CA GLN A 75 -2.84 9.25 -0.25
C GLN A 75 -1.47 9.59 0.37
N ALA A 76 -0.89 8.68 1.16
CA ALA A 76 0.43 8.89 1.76
C ALA A 76 1.54 8.98 0.70
N ILE A 77 1.47 8.16 -0.35
CA ILE A 77 2.40 8.22 -1.48
C ILE A 77 2.21 9.53 -2.26
N GLU A 78 0.98 9.92 -2.58
CA GLU A 78 0.68 11.13 -3.35
C GLU A 78 1.08 12.42 -2.63
N ALA A 79 1.05 12.40 -1.29
CA ALA A 79 1.50 13.51 -0.46
C ALA A 79 3.02 13.72 -0.48
N LEU A 80 3.82 12.76 -0.99
CA LEU A 80 5.27 12.93 -1.07
C LEU A 80 5.64 14.03 -2.07
N PRO A 81 6.57 14.94 -1.73
CA PRO A 81 6.90 16.07 -2.60
C PRO A 81 7.71 15.68 -3.85
N LEU A 82 8.42 14.55 -3.81
CA LEU A 82 9.30 14.09 -4.88
C LEU A 82 8.61 13.00 -5.71
N GLN A 83 8.35 13.28 -6.99
CA GLN A 83 7.74 12.31 -7.91
C GLN A 83 8.56 11.03 -8.05
N GLU A 84 9.90 11.11 -7.98
CA GLU A 84 10.75 9.92 -8.01
C GLU A 84 10.47 8.97 -6.85
N HIS A 85 10.22 9.51 -5.64
CA HIS A 85 9.86 8.70 -4.48
C HIS A 85 8.51 8.02 -4.71
N GLN A 86 7.54 8.76 -5.25
CA GLN A 86 6.21 8.20 -5.57
C GLN A 86 6.32 7.04 -6.56
N TRP A 87 7.06 7.22 -7.66
CA TRP A 87 7.21 6.18 -8.68
C TRP A 87 7.92 4.94 -8.15
N ILE A 88 8.99 5.11 -7.36
CA ILE A 88 9.72 3.99 -6.77
C ILE A 88 8.83 3.20 -5.82
N LEU A 89 8.08 3.87 -4.95
CA LEU A 89 7.18 3.21 -4.01
C LEU A 89 6.01 2.53 -4.72
N LYS A 90 5.38 3.17 -5.71
CA LYS A 90 4.32 2.57 -6.52
C LYS A 90 4.82 1.33 -7.28
N ALA A 91 5.95 1.45 -7.96
CA ALA A 91 6.54 0.33 -8.70
C ALA A 91 6.88 -0.86 -7.80
N ARG A 92 7.42 -0.60 -6.61
CA ARG A 92 7.88 -1.64 -5.69
C ARG A 92 6.75 -2.28 -4.88
N TYR A 93 5.78 -1.51 -4.42
CA TYR A 93 4.77 -1.97 -3.47
C TYR A 93 3.38 -2.12 -4.09
N CYS A 94 3.00 -1.26 -5.05
CA CYS A 94 1.63 -1.22 -5.60
C CYS A 94 1.46 -1.97 -6.92
N ASP A 95 2.42 -1.86 -7.85
CA ASP A 95 2.24 -2.27 -9.26
C ASP A 95 2.99 -3.55 -9.65
N GLY A 96 3.94 -4.01 -8.81
CA GLY A 96 4.77 -5.18 -9.06
C GLY A 96 4.07 -6.52 -8.83
N SER A 97 4.50 -7.56 -9.56
CA SER A 97 4.16 -8.95 -9.24
C SER A 97 4.81 -9.39 -7.93
N ASP A 98 4.20 -10.35 -7.23
CA ASP A 98 4.90 -11.08 -6.17
C ASP A 98 5.96 -11.96 -6.83
N SER A 99 7.20 -11.47 -6.84
CA SER A 99 8.33 -12.18 -7.42
C SER A 99 9.41 -12.44 -6.39
N ARG A 100 10.35 -13.31 -6.78
CA ARG A 100 11.54 -13.61 -5.98
C ARG A 100 12.49 -12.41 -5.87
N HIS A 101 12.44 -11.48 -6.83
CA HIS A 101 13.33 -10.32 -6.92
C HIS A 101 12.54 -9.03 -7.14
N PRO A 102 11.69 -8.66 -6.18
CA PRO A 102 10.70 -7.61 -6.40
C PRO A 102 11.31 -6.21 -6.56
N ASP A 103 12.53 -5.98 -6.06
CA ASP A 103 13.29 -4.76 -6.34
C ASP A 103 13.82 -4.73 -7.78
N MET A 104 14.23 -5.86 -8.34
CA MET A 104 14.68 -5.93 -9.74
C MET A 104 13.52 -5.72 -10.70
N ASP A 105 12.37 -6.34 -10.42
CA ASP A 105 11.14 -6.11 -11.19
C ASP A 105 10.68 -4.65 -11.15
N ALA A 106 10.87 -3.98 -10.01
CA ALA A 106 10.57 -2.55 -9.87
C ALA A 106 11.50 -1.70 -10.75
N ILE A 107 12.80 -1.99 -10.74
CA ILE A 107 13.80 -1.32 -11.60
C ILE A 107 13.46 -1.54 -13.08
N GLU A 108 13.17 -2.78 -13.49
CA GLU A 108 12.81 -3.11 -14.87
C GLU A 108 11.52 -2.40 -15.29
N ARG A 109 10.51 -2.36 -14.42
CA ARG A 109 9.25 -1.63 -14.68
C ARG A 109 9.49 -0.13 -14.83
N LEU A 110 10.26 0.48 -13.93
CA LEU A 110 10.60 1.90 -14.01
C LEU A 110 11.36 2.20 -15.31
N ASN A 111 12.29 1.34 -15.72
CA ASN A 111 13.03 1.51 -16.96
C ASN A 111 12.17 1.27 -18.22
N GLY A 112 11.25 0.31 -18.17
CA GLY A 112 10.36 -0.02 -19.29
C GLY A 112 9.25 1.01 -19.53
N LEU A 113 8.65 1.53 -18.44
CA LEU A 113 7.66 2.61 -18.51
C LEU A 113 8.32 3.98 -18.72
N ASN A 114 9.61 4.11 -18.38
CA ASN A 114 10.40 5.33 -18.39
C ASN A 114 9.65 6.58 -17.84
N PRO A 115 8.98 6.50 -16.67
CA PRO A 115 8.25 7.63 -16.12
C PRO A 115 9.21 8.76 -15.69
N MET A 116 10.48 8.42 -15.44
CA MET A 116 11.53 9.34 -15.00
C MET A 116 12.22 10.10 -16.15
N ASN A 117 11.87 9.84 -17.42
CA ASN A 117 12.60 10.33 -18.61
C ASN A 117 14.08 9.93 -18.66
N TYR A 118 14.51 9.00 -17.81
CA TYR A 118 15.85 8.41 -17.83
C TYR A 118 15.83 7.01 -17.19
N SER A 119 16.83 6.19 -17.55
CA SER A 119 17.00 4.86 -16.97
C SER A 119 17.63 4.93 -15.57
N ILE A 120 16.99 4.30 -14.59
CA ILE A 120 17.51 4.20 -13.22
C ILE A 120 18.43 2.98 -13.09
N SER A 121 19.63 3.23 -12.55
CA SER A 121 20.58 2.16 -12.21
C SER A 121 20.20 1.50 -10.88
N PRO A 122 20.57 0.22 -10.64
CA PRO A 122 20.27 -0.45 -9.37
C PRO A 122 20.82 0.28 -8.14
N ALA A 123 22.05 0.80 -8.22
CA ALA A 123 22.67 1.54 -7.12
C ALA A 123 21.87 2.81 -6.77
N LYS A 124 21.44 3.57 -7.79
CA LYS A 124 20.62 4.77 -7.60
C LYS A 124 19.24 4.41 -7.05
N TYR A 125 18.64 3.34 -7.55
CA TYR A 125 17.35 2.84 -7.06
C TYR A 125 17.37 2.57 -5.55
N PHE A 126 18.36 1.85 -5.03
CA PHE A 126 18.40 1.51 -3.61
C PHE A 126 18.54 2.74 -2.70
N VAL A 127 19.33 3.72 -3.12
CA VAL A 127 19.49 5.00 -2.39
C VAL A 127 18.15 5.73 -2.32
N ILE A 128 17.52 5.98 -3.47
CA ILE A 128 16.27 6.75 -3.51
C ILE A 128 15.13 5.98 -2.84
N ARG A 129 15.09 4.65 -2.96
CA ARG A 129 14.11 3.82 -2.25
C ARG A 129 14.24 3.99 -0.74
N ASP A 130 15.46 3.94 -0.22
CA ASP A 130 15.70 4.09 1.23
C ASP A 130 15.32 5.50 1.72
N GLU A 131 15.63 6.54 0.94
CA GLU A 131 15.18 7.93 1.22
C GLU A 131 13.65 8.05 1.16
N ALA A 132 13.02 7.43 0.16
CA ALA A 132 11.57 7.41 0.01
C ALA A 132 10.87 6.70 1.18
N LEU A 133 11.47 5.63 1.71
CA LEU A 133 10.94 4.90 2.87
C LEU A 133 11.01 5.72 4.16
N VAL A 134 12.07 6.51 4.36
CA VAL A 134 12.14 7.44 5.49
C VAL A 134 11.11 8.56 5.31
N ALA A 135 10.99 9.11 4.10
CA ALA A 135 10.06 10.19 3.81
C ALA A 135 8.59 9.76 4.02
N ILE A 136 8.20 8.59 3.49
CA ILE A 136 6.82 8.11 3.60
C ILE A 136 6.45 7.73 5.04
N ALA A 137 7.42 7.33 5.88
CA ALA A 137 7.16 7.02 7.28
C ALA A 137 6.55 8.19 8.06
N TYR A 138 6.84 9.43 7.69
CA TYR A 138 6.20 10.61 8.28
C TYR A 138 4.71 10.70 7.92
N TYR A 139 4.37 10.44 6.65
CA TYR A 139 2.98 10.45 6.18
C TYR A 139 2.20 9.24 6.71
N LEU A 140 2.88 8.12 6.94
CA LEU A 140 2.30 6.93 7.55
C LEU A 140 2.27 6.98 9.10
N GLY A 141 2.81 8.04 9.71
CA GLY A 141 2.86 8.19 11.16
C GLY A 141 3.66 7.09 11.89
N CYS A 142 4.63 6.45 11.24
CA CYS A 142 5.34 5.27 11.77
C CYS A 142 6.82 5.50 12.12
N VAL A 143 7.25 6.76 12.23
CA VAL A 143 8.61 7.18 12.59
C VAL A 143 9.02 6.65 13.97
N VAL A 144 10.26 6.15 14.08
CA VAL A 144 10.85 5.65 15.34
C VAL A 144 11.94 6.60 15.83
N LYS A 145 11.92 6.91 17.13
CA LYS A 145 12.84 7.83 17.82
C LYS A 145 13.73 7.09 18.80
#